data_AF-A0A103XK56-F1
#
_entry.id   AF-A0A103XK56-F1
#
_cell.length_a   1.000
_cell.length_b   1.000
_cell.length_c   1.000
_cell.angle_alpha   90.00
_cell.angle_beta   90.00
_cell.angle_gamma   90.00
#
_symmetry.space_group_name_H-M   'P 1'
#
loop_
_entity.id
_entity.type
_entity.pdbx_description
1 polymer ?
#
loop_
_entity_poly.entity_id
_entity_poly.type
_entity_poly.pdbx_seq_one_letter_code
_entity_poly.pdbx_strand_id
1 'polypeptide(L)'
;MSAYENVVGGKLKLKGKALDVKAGGVKKKKKTNRQLSDQITKKIDDENVDDIGGGTITTTDQEDTNDGDKHLGESNRSSYLDSMTPAERRYMEQRQQIDMHKMAKTSNKSHRDRISDFNQYLANMSEHYDIPKVGPG
;
A
#
# COMPACT_ATOMS: atom_id res chain seq x y z
N MET A 1 1.85 0.02 45.01
CA MET A 1 1.78 -1.47 44.92
C MET A 1 2.15 -1.84 43.49
N SER A 2 3.10 -2.77 43.28
CA SER A 2 3.71 -3.01 41.97
C SER A 2 2.83 -3.88 41.07
N ALA A 3 2.59 -3.46 39.83
CA ALA A 3 1.59 -4.03 38.90
C ALA A 3 1.97 -5.39 38.27
N TYR A 4 3.02 -6.06 38.76
CA TYR A 4 3.61 -7.23 38.11
C TYR A 4 3.77 -8.47 39.01
N GLU A 5 3.15 -8.48 40.19
CA GLU A 5 3.29 -9.59 41.15
C GLU A 5 2.54 -10.87 40.71
N ASN A 6 1.57 -10.77 39.80
CA ASN A 6 0.69 -11.89 39.43
C ASN A 6 1.05 -12.56 38.09
N VAL A 7 2.20 -12.26 37.49
CA VAL A 7 2.58 -12.84 36.20
C VAL A 7 3.19 -14.23 36.41
N VAL A 8 2.39 -15.26 36.17
CA VAL A 8 2.82 -16.66 36.26
C VAL A 8 3.74 -16.98 35.08
N GLY A 9 5.05 -17.03 35.33
CA GLY A 9 6.05 -17.47 34.36
C GLY A 9 6.01 -19.00 34.17
N GLY A 10 5.66 -19.47 32.99
CA GLY A 10 5.72 -20.90 32.63
C GLY A 10 4.79 -21.30 31.49
N LYS A 11 5.00 -22.49 30.92
CA LYS A 11 4.09 -23.05 29.91
C LYS A 11 2.75 -23.39 30.56
N LEU A 12 1.67 -22.76 30.10
CA LEU A 12 0.31 -23.02 30.58
C LEU A 12 -0.09 -24.46 30.23
N LYS A 13 -0.29 -25.29 31.26
CA LYS A 13 -0.83 -26.65 31.12
C LYS A 13 -2.29 -26.63 31.58
N LEU A 14 -3.22 -26.93 30.68
CA LEU A 14 -4.65 -26.99 31.01
C LEU A 14 -5.01 -28.40 31.51
N LYS A 15 -5.79 -28.48 32.59
CA LYS A 15 -6.33 -29.75 33.11
C LYS A 15 -7.57 -30.12 32.29
N GLY A 16 -7.45 -31.09 31.39
CA GLY A 16 -8.53 -31.56 30.52
C GLY A 16 -7.99 -32.46 29.40
N LYS A 17 -8.88 -33.01 28.54
CA LYS A 17 -8.46 -33.71 27.31
C LYS A 17 -7.59 -32.75 26.49
N ALA A 18 -6.40 -33.20 26.09
CA ALA A 18 -5.51 -32.40 25.26
C ALA A 18 -6.22 -32.00 23.97
N LEU A 19 -6.20 -30.71 23.64
CA LEU A 19 -6.51 -30.27 22.28
C LEU A 19 -5.52 -30.96 21.35
N ASP A 20 -5.99 -31.54 20.25
CA ASP A 20 -5.16 -32.20 19.23
C ASP A 20 -4.42 -31.15 18.39
N VAL A 21 -3.63 -30.33 19.08
CA VAL A 21 -2.67 -29.43 18.44
C VAL A 21 -1.43 -30.25 18.18
N LYS A 22 -1.31 -30.70 16.93
CA LYS A 22 -0.15 -31.39 16.36
C LYS A 22 1.14 -30.87 17.00
N ALA A 23 1.77 -31.70 17.84
CA ALA A 23 2.97 -31.38 18.62
C ALA A 23 4.24 -31.30 17.73
N GLY A 24 4.15 -30.60 16.61
CA GLY A 24 5.22 -30.47 15.62
C GLY A 24 5.45 -28.99 15.34
N GLY A 25 6.62 -28.48 15.74
CA GLY A 25 7.04 -27.13 15.43
C GLY A 25 6.79 -26.78 13.96
N VAL A 26 6.18 -25.62 13.73
CA VAL A 26 5.86 -25.12 12.40
C VAL A 26 7.15 -25.04 11.57
N LYS A 27 7.32 -25.93 10.58
CA LYS A 27 8.44 -25.84 9.64
C LYS A 27 8.25 -24.58 8.79
N LYS A 28 9.15 -23.61 8.96
CA LYS A 28 9.19 -22.40 8.12
C LYS A 28 9.47 -22.82 6.67
N LYS A 29 8.54 -22.54 5.76
CA LYS A 29 8.75 -22.67 4.30
C LYS A 29 9.77 -21.63 3.83
N LYS A 30 10.81 -22.07 3.13
CA LYS A 30 11.78 -21.21 2.45
C LYS A 30 11.12 -20.55 1.24
N LYS A 31 11.12 -19.21 1.16
CA LYS A 31 10.61 -18.46 0.00
C LYS A 31 11.50 -18.74 -1.22
N THR A 32 10.92 -19.36 -2.25
CA THR A 32 11.47 -19.37 -3.62
C THR A 32 10.87 -18.20 -4.39
N ASN A 33 11.44 -17.01 -4.22
CA ASN A 33 11.00 -15.80 -4.93
C ASN A 33 12.02 -15.43 -6.02
N ARG A 34 11.95 -16.11 -7.16
CA ARG A 34 12.64 -15.70 -8.41
C ARG A 34 11.87 -16.07 -9.69
N GLN A 35 10.97 -17.05 -9.67
CA GLN A 35 10.27 -17.48 -10.89
C GLN A 35 8.93 -16.76 -11.14
N LEU A 36 8.38 -16.07 -10.14
CA LEU A 36 7.16 -15.27 -10.31
C LEU A 36 7.46 -13.87 -10.85
N SER A 37 8.61 -13.27 -10.50
CA SER A 37 9.04 -11.97 -11.03
C SER A 37 9.25 -12.04 -12.54
N ASP A 38 9.88 -13.11 -13.01
CA ASP A 38 10.29 -13.23 -14.42
C ASP A 38 9.12 -13.50 -15.36
N GLN A 39 8.01 -14.03 -14.85
CA GLN A 39 6.76 -14.19 -15.61
C GLN A 39 5.94 -12.90 -15.67
N ILE A 40 6.09 -12.02 -14.67
CA ILE A 40 5.43 -10.71 -14.65
C ILE A 40 6.16 -9.74 -15.59
N THR A 41 7.50 -9.74 -15.60
CA THR A 41 8.28 -8.87 -16.51
C THR A 41 8.08 -9.23 -17.97
N LYS A 42 8.10 -10.53 -18.33
CA LYS A 42 7.89 -10.95 -19.73
C LYS A 42 6.52 -10.57 -20.30
N LYS A 43 5.47 -10.52 -19.48
CA LYS A 43 4.13 -10.10 -19.92
C LYS A 43 4.01 -8.59 -20.17
N ILE A 44 4.92 -7.79 -19.63
CA ILE A 44 4.92 -6.32 -19.79
C ILE A 44 5.61 -5.92 -21.10
N ASP A 45 6.61 -6.70 -21.53
CA ASP A 45 7.42 -6.39 -22.72
C ASP A 45 6.72 -6.76 -24.05
N ASP A 46 5.82 -7.77 -24.07
CA ASP A 46 5.11 -8.19 -25.29
C ASP A 46 3.95 -7.26 -25.70
N GLU A 47 3.48 -6.34 -24.85
CA GLU A 47 2.37 -5.41 -25.16
C GLU A 47 2.80 -3.98 -25.51
N ASN A 48 4.11 -3.70 -25.63
CA ASN A 48 4.62 -2.33 -25.91
C ASN A 48 5.61 -2.30 -27.09
N VAL A 49 5.23 -2.87 -28.23
CA VAL A 49 5.88 -2.56 -29.51
C VAL A 49 4.83 -1.98 -30.45
N ASP A 50 4.56 -0.69 -30.28
CA ASP A 50 4.22 0.22 -31.38
C ASP A 50 4.58 1.67 -30.98
N ASP A 51 5.60 2.16 -31.69
CA ASP A 51 5.77 3.52 -32.22
C ASP A 51 5.93 4.75 -31.31
N ILE A 52 7.20 5.09 -31.08
CA ILE A 52 7.87 6.40 -31.31
C ILE A 52 7.08 7.69 -30.98
N GLY A 53 7.53 8.36 -29.91
CA GLY A 53 7.72 9.82 -29.93
C GLY A 53 6.74 10.67 -29.12
N GLY A 54 7.03 10.85 -27.83
CA GLY A 54 6.41 11.91 -27.02
C GLY A 54 6.21 11.48 -25.57
N GLY A 55 7.00 12.05 -24.66
CA GLY A 55 6.95 11.73 -23.24
C GLY A 55 5.61 12.09 -22.61
N THR A 56 4.73 11.11 -22.47
CA THR A 56 3.51 11.17 -21.66
C THR A 56 3.80 10.58 -20.29
N ILE A 57 3.80 11.45 -19.28
CA ILE A 57 3.61 11.07 -17.88
C ILE A 57 2.32 10.24 -17.81
N THR A 58 2.43 8.97 -17.42
CA THR A 58 1.27 8.13 -17.14
C THR A 58 0.57 8.64 -15.88
N THR A 59 -0.30 9.63 -16.04
CA THR A 59 -1.52 9.72 -15.22
C THR A 59 -2.30 8.44 -15.51
N THR A 60 -2.27 7.48 -14.59
CA THR A 60 -3.31 6.45 -14.55
C THR A 60 -4.60 7.11 -14.04
N ASP A 61 -5.16 7.99 -14.85
CA ASP A 61 -6.60 8.17 -14.95
C ASP A 61 -7.03 7.07 -15.92
N GLN A 62 -7.31 5.88 -15.38
CA GLN A 62 -8.13 4.93 -16.10
C GLN A 62 -9.54 5.53 -16.12
N GLU A 63 -9.80 6.25 -17.19
CA GLU A 63 -11.12 6.54 -17.68
C GLU A 63 -11.77 5.19 -18.03
N ASP A 64 -12.35 4.54 -17.02
CA ASP A 64 -13.39 3.55 -17.24
C ASP A 64 -14.56 4.29 -17.90
N THR A 65 -14.52 4.41 -19.22
CA THR A 65 -15.70 4.69 -20.04
C THR A 65 -16.62 3.47 -19.94
N ASN A 66 -17.32 3.37 -18.82
CA ASN A 66 -18.53 2.56 -18.71
C ASN A 66 -19.72 3.49 -18.45
N ASP A 67 -20.08 4.23 -19.49
CA ASP A 67 -21.41 4.79 -19.65
C ASP A 67 -22.40 3.63 -19.84
N GLY A 68 -22.92 3.09 -18.74
CA GLY A 68 -24.05 2.17 -18.79
C GLY A 68 -24.12 1.14 -17.67
N ASP A 69 -24.39 1.58 -16.43
CA ASP A 69 -25.32 0.91 -15.48
C ASP A 69 -25.17 1.49 -14.06
N LYS A 70 -26.03 2.45 -13.70
CA LYS A 70 -26.06 3.09 -12.38
C LYS A 70 -27.02 2.40 -11.40
N HIS A 71 -27.23 1.08 -11.49
CA HIS A 71 -28.14 0.41 -10.55
C HIS A 71 -27.66 -0.94 -9.95
N LEU A 72 -26.52 -1.51 -10.36
CA LEU A 72 -25.97 -2.73 -9.73
C LEU A 72 -24.82 -2.52 -8.72
N GLY A 73 -24.31 -1.29 -8.55
CA GLY A 73 -23.08 -1.01 -7.79
C GLY A 73 -23.18 -1.05 -6.26
N GLU A 74 -24.33 -0.72 -5.67
CA GLU A 74 -24.47 -0.65 -4.21
C GLU A 74 -24.59 -2.03 -3.55
N SER A 75 -25.30 -2.96 -4.21
CA SER A 75 -25.49 -4.33 -3.69
C SER A 75 -24.17 -5.10 -3.60
N ASN A 76 -23.26 -4.89 -4.56
CA ASN A 76 -21.97 -5.57 -4.60
C ASN A 76 -20.95 -5.00 -3.59
N ARG A 77 -20.91 -3.67 -3.41
CA ARG A 77 -20.05 -3.05 -2.37
C ARG A 77 -20.50 -3.39 -0.96
N SER A 78 -21.81 -3.42 -0.72
CA SER A 78 -22.40 -3.83 0.56
C SER A 78 -22.07 -5.29 0.88
N SER A 79 -22.24 -6.19 -0.10
CA SER A 79 -21.88 -7.61 0.01
C SER A 79 -20.38 -7.82 0.28
N TYR A 80 -19.50 -7.04 -0.36
CA TYR A 80 -18.07 -7.08 -0.13
C TYR A 80 -17.69 -6.59 1.29
N LEU A 81 -18.30 -5.51 1.77
CA LEU A 81 -18.08 -4.98 3.13
C LEU A 81 -18.61 -5.93 4.22
N ASP A 82 -19.67 -6.67 3.93
CA ASP A 82 -20.27 -7.65 4.85
C ASP A 82 -19.44 -8.93 4.98
N SER A 83 -18.84 -9.37 3.88
CA SER A 83 -17.92 -10.54 3.85
C SER A 83 -16.52 -10.25 4.40
N MET A 84 -16.20 -8.99 4.69
CA MET A 84 -14.90 -8.55 5.21
C MET A 84 -14.71 -8.85 6.69
N THR A 85 -13.48 -9.16 7.09
CA THR A 85 -13.14 -9.29 8.51
C THR A 85 -13.23 -7.93 9.23
N PRO A 86 -13.42 -7.91 10.57
CA PRO A 86 -13.47 -6.65 11.32
C PRO A 86 -12.21 -5.78 11.16
N ALA A 87 -11.04 -6.40 10.95
CA ALA A 87 -9.79 -5.69 10.73
C ALA A 87 -9.75 -5.02 9.35
N GLU A 88 -10.16 -5.74 8.31
CA GLU A 88 -10.23 -5.21 6.94
C GLU A 88 -11.27 -4.08 6.82
N ARG A 89 -12.42 -4.22 7.49
CA ARG A 89 -13.45 -3.17 7.52
C ARG A 89 -12.90 -1.86 8.09
N ARG A 90 -12.20 -1.92 9.23
CA ARG A 90 -11.56 -0.74 9.84
C ARG A 90 -10.48 -0.13 8.95
N TYR A 91 -9.71 -0.96 8.25
CA TYR A 91 -8.70 -0.47 7.31
C TYR A 91 -9.34 0.28 6.13
N MET A 92 -10.42 -0.26 5.56
CA MET A 92 -11.11 0.40 4.45
C MET A 92 -11.72 1.74 4.87
N GLU A 93 -12.33 1.80 6.05
CA GLU A 93 -12.87 3.05 6.62
C GLU A 93 -11.76 4.08 6.85
N GLN A 94 -10.66 3.68 7.48
CA GLN A 94 -9.51 4.56 7.70
C GLN A 94 -8.92 5.07 6.38
N ARG A 95 -8.80 4.20 5.39
CA ARG A 95 -8.32 4.58 4.05
C ARG A 95 -9.26 5.60 3.41
N GLN A 96 -10.56 5.38 3.45
CA GLN A 96 -11.56 6.34 2.95
C GLN A 96 -11.42 7.69 3.65
N GLN A 97 -11.26 7.70 4.98
CA GLN A 97 -11.07 8.94 5.75
C GLN A 97 -9.80 9.70 5.33
N ILE A 98 -8.68 8.98 5.17
CA ILE A 98 -7.41 9.56 4.72
C ILE A 98 -7.56 10.10 3.30
N ASP A 99 -8.20 9.35 2.41
CA ASP A 99 -8.37 9.72 1.01
C ASP A 99 -9.27 10.96 0.88
N MET A 100 -10.37 11.04 1.63
CA MET A 100 -11.19 12.26 1.70
C MET A 100 -10.39 13.48 2.14
N HIS A 101 -9.57 13.34 3.19
CA HIS A 101 -8.74 14.43 3.69
C HIS A 101 -7.63 14.82 2.70
N LYS A 102 -7.04 13.85 1.98
CA LYS A 102 -6.09 14.13 0.89
C LYS A 102 -6.77 14.85 -0.27
N MET A 103 -7.92 14.35 -0.72
CA MET A 103 -8.71 14.94 -1.80
C MET A 103 -9.09 16.39 -1.49
N ALA A 104 -9.57 16.68 -0.27
CA ALA A 104 -9.92 18.04 0.14
C ALA A 104 -8.72 19.01 0.11
N LYS A 105 -7.49 18.52 0.31
CA LYS A 105 -6.27 19.33 0.23
C LYS A 105 -5.81 19.53 -1.21
N THR A 106 -5.85 18.47 -2.02
CA THR A 106 -5.34 18.51 -3.40
C THR A 106 -6.34 19.10 -4.39
N SER A 107 -7.65 19.07 -4.08
CA SER A 107 -8.71 19.56 -4.97
C SER A 107 -8.59 21.05 -5.29
N ASN A 108 -7.98 21.84 -4.42
CA ASN A 108 -7.84 23.28 -4.61
C ASN A 108 -6.75 23.67 -5.61
N LYS A 109 -5.85 22.75 -6.00
CA LYS A 109 -4.72 23.06 -6.88
C LYS A 109 -5.01 22.65 -8.31
N SER A 110 -4.82 23.57 -9.25
CA SER A 110 -4.84 23.24 -10.69
C SER A 110 -3.62 22.39 -11.07
N HIS A 111 -3.68 21.71 -12.21
CA HIS A 111 -2.50 21.04 -12.79
C HIS A 111 -1.34 22.01 -12.98
N ARG A 112 -1.63 23.24 -13.44
CA ARG A 112 -0.63 24.30 -13.58
C ARG A 112 0.03 24.67 -12.26
N ASP A 113 -0.74 24.74 -11.17
CA ASP A 113 -0.21 25.03 -9.83
C ASP A 113 0.65 23.87 -9.32
N ARG A 114 0.23 22.62 -9.57
CA ARG A 114 1.03 21.43 -9.25
C ARG A 114 2.39 21.44 -9.98
N ILE A 115 2.41 21.82 -11.27
CA ILE A 115 3.66 21.98 -12.03
C ILE A 115 4.50 23.13 -11.46
N SER A 116 3.87 24.27 -11.15
CA SER A 116 4.57 25.42 -10.58
C SER A 116 5.22 25.09 -9.24
N ASP A 117 4.49 24.44 -8.33
CA ASP A 117 4.98 23.99 -7.03
C ASP A 117 6.14 22.99 -7.19
N PHE A 118 6.04 22.07 -8.15
CA PHE A 118 7.09 21.09 -8.44
C PHE A 118 8.36 21.76 -8.97
N ASN A 119 8.22 22.70 -9.90
CA ASN A 119 9.36 23.44 -10.44
C ASN A 119 10.02 24.30 -9.36
N GLN A 120 9.22 24.94 -8.50
CA GLN A 120 9.74 25.69 -7.36
C GLN A 120 10.46 24.78 -6.36
N TYR A 121 9.92 23.59 -6.10
CA TYR A 121 10.60 22.58 -5.29
C TYR A 121 11.96 22.21 -5.90
N LEU A 122 12.02 21.88 -7.18
CA LEU A 122 13.28 21.56 -7.87
C LEU A 122 14.29 22.70 -7.83
N ALA A 123 13.84 23.95 -8.02
CA ALA A 123 14.71 25.12 -7.95
C ALA A 123 15.31 25.34 -6.55
N ASN A 124 14.59 24.93 -5.51
CA ASN A 124 15.03 25.03 -4.11
C ASN A 124 15.80 23.80 -3.62
N MET A 125 15.80 22.69 -4.36
CA MET A 125 16.57 21.50 -3.99
C MET A 125 18.06 21.79 -4.08
N SER A 126 18.82 21.31 -3.11
CA SER A 126 20.28 21.42 -3.16
C SER A 126 20.83 20.66 -4.37
N GLU A 127 21.72 21.28 -5.11
CA GLU A 127 22.54 20.59 -6.12
C GLU A 127 23.51 19.60 -5.48
N HIS A 128 23.97 19.89 -4.25
CA HIS A 128 24.98 19.13 -3.54
C HIS A 128 24.40 18.55 -2.26
N TYR A 129 24.33 17.22 -2.20
CA TYR A 129 23.89 16.46 -1.03
C TYR A 129 25.06 16.00 -0.15
N ASP A 130 26.21 16.66 -0.26
CA ASP A 130 27.40 16.37 0.53
C ASP A 130 27.81 17.59 1.34
N ILE A 131 28.42 17.33 2.49
CA ILE A 131 28.91 18.39 3.37
C ILE A 131 30.21 18.90 2.75
N PRO A 132 30.34 20.23 2.52
CA PRO A 132 31.60 20.77 2.03
C PRO A 132 32.73 20.40 3.00
N LYS A 133 33.85 19.93 2.45
CA LYS A 133 34.99 19.48 3.26
C LYS A 133 35.52 20.67 4.09
N VAL A 134 35.28 20.62 5.40
CA VAL A 134 35.86 21.56 6.36
C VAL A 134 37.26 21.09 6.73
N GLY A 135 38.27 21.86 6.31
CA GLY A 135 39.67 21.65 6.73
C GLY A 135 39.98 22.46 7.98
N PRO A 136 40.82 21.95 8.90
CA PRO A 136 41.36 22.76 9.99
C PRO A 136 42.31 23.80 9.37
N GLY A 137 41.83 25.03 9.27
CA GLY A 137 42.69 26.21 9.24
C GLY A 137 43.19 26.50 10.65
#